data_AF-A0A378MUI2-F1
#
_entry.id   AF-A0A378MUI2-F1
#
_cell.length_a   1.000
_cell.length_b   1.000
_cell.length_c   1.000
_cell.angle_alpha   90.00
_cell.angle_beta   90.00
_cell.angle_gamma   90.00
#
_symmetry.space_group_name_H-M   'P 1'
#
loop_
_entity.id
_entity.type
_entity.pdbx_description
1 polymer ?
#
loop_
_entity_poly.entity_id
_entity_poly.type
_entity_poly.pdbx_seq_one_letter_code
_entity_poly.pdbx_strand_id
1 'polypeptide(L)'
;MKKLSLAVLASLMLAACTADVYSDKGNATVLSSKAVSNDVVELTVQRDNGETVTLTREYDAHAAVGARVHLADEIKNEDSDLKTIRRYEFK
;
A
#
# COMPACT_ATOMS: atom_id res chain seq x y z
N MET A 1 36.25 -0.45 20.16
CA MET A 1 35.22 -1.19 19.39
C MET A 1 33.86 -0.83 19.95
N LYS A 2 33.03 -0.14 19.16
CA LYS A 2 31.70 0.34 19.59
C LYS A 2 30.81 -0.88 19.82
N LYS A 3 30.40 -1.10 21.06
CA LYS A 3 29.41 -2.10 21.45
C LYS A 3 28.07 -1.63 20.88
N LEU A 4 27.75 -2.05 19.65
CA LEU A 4 26.40 -1.88 19.12
C LEU A 4 25.49 -2.67 20.06
N SER A 5 24.74 -1.93 20.88
CA SER A 5 23.90 -2.48 21.93
C SER A 5 22.98 -3.53 21.31
N LEU A 6 22.97 -4.73 21.88
CA LEU A 6 22.18 -5.88 21.45
C LEU A 6 20.69 -5.53 21.28
N ALA A 7 20.22 -4.51 22.02
CA ALA A 7 18.88 -3.95 21.92
C ALA A 7 18.56 -3.35 20.54
N VAL A 8 19.54 -2.73 19.85
CA VAL A 8 19.36 -2.15 18.51
C VAL A 8 19.20 -3.26 17.47
N LEU A 9 19.94 -4.36 17.61
CA LEU A 9 19.83 -5.50 16.71
C LEU A 9 18.49 -6.24 16.89
N ALA A 10 18.01 -6.35 18.13
CA ALA A 10 16.70 -6.94 18.44
C ALA A 10 15.52 -6.12 17.86
N SER A 11 15.60 -4.78 17.89
CA SER A 11 14.55 -3.92 17.32
C SER A 11 14.41 -4.04 15.79
N LEU A 12 15.50 -4.37 15.09
CA LEU A 12 15.47 -4.54 13.63
C LEU A 12 14.77 -5.85 13.22
N MET A 13 14.88 -6.90 14.02
CA MET A 13 14.23 -8.19 13.71
C MET A 13 12.71 -8.14 13.87
N LEU A 14 12.21 -7.42 14.87
CA LEU A 14 10.77 -7.23 15.08
C LEU A 14 10.12 -6.43 13.94
N ALA A 15 10.79 -5.39 13.44
CA ALA A 15 10.31 -4.60 12.30
C ALA A 15 10.28 -5.43 11.01
N ALA A 16 11.29 -6.28 10.78
CA ALA A 16 11.36 -7.14 9.60
C ALA A 16 10.22 -8.20 9.58
N CYS A 17 9.86 -8.78 10.74
CA CYS A 17 8.75 -9.74 10.80
C CYS A 17 7.38 -9.09 10.57
N THR A 18 7.19 -7.81 10.91
CA THR A 18 5.92 -7.13 10.59
C THR A 18 5.76 -6.85 9.10
N ALA A 19 6.83 -6.55 8.37
CA ALA A 19 6.76 -6.29 6.94
C ALA A 19 6.26 -7.52 6.15
N ASP A 20 6.68 -8.71 6.54
CA ASP A 20 6.27 -9.98 5.94
C ASP A 20 4.75 -10.22 6.08
N VAL A 21 4.19 -9.99 7.28
CA VAL A 21 2.75 -10.18 7.56
C VAL A 21 1.85 -9.23 6.77
N TYR A 22 2.34 -8.02 6.44
CA TYR A 22 1.58 -7.03 5.68
C TYR A 22 1.88 -7.04 4.17
N SER A 23 3.00 -7.62 3.75
CA SER A 23 3.39 -7.76 2.35
C SER A 23 2.35 -8.56 1.58
N ASP A 24 1.95 -9.72 2.12
CA ASP A 24 1.04 -10.67 1.45
C ASP A 24 -0.41 -10.19 1.37
N LYS A 25 -0.76 -9.10 2.07
CA LYS A 25 -2.14 -8.60 2.13
C LYS A 25 -2.53 -7.80 0.90
N GLY A 26 -1.58 -7.30 0.11
CA GLY A 26 -1.79 -6.54 -1.12
C GLY A 26 -0.69 -6.83 -2.13
N ASN A 27 -0.77 -6.30 -3.34
CA ASN A 27 0.31 -6.40 -4.34
C ASN A 27 0.86 -5.02 -4.76
N ALA A 28 0.37 -3.95 -4.13
CA ALA A 28 0.73 -2.59 -4.43
C ALA A 28 0.50 -1.64 -3.24
N THR A 29 1.13 -0.47 -3.29
CA THR A 29 1.06 0.59 -2.27
C THR A 29 0.63 1.91 -2.89
N VAL A 30 -0.32 2.61 -2.27
CA VAL A 30 -0.72 3.96 -2.70
C VAL A 30 0.40 4.95 -2.35
N LEU A 31 0.96 5.63 -3.35
CA LEU A 31 2.02 6.63 -3.20
C LEU A 31 1.48 8.05 -3.04
N SER A 32 0.45 8.40 -3.81
CA SER A 32 -0.18 9.72 -3.73
C SER A 32 -1.66 9.66 -4.05
N SER A 33 -2.38 10.63 -3.52
CA SER A 33 -3.80 10.86 -3.79
C SER A 33 -4.01 12.35 -4.06
N LYS A 34 -4.69 12.65 -5.16
CA LYS A 34 -5.01 14.01 -5.59
C LYS A 34 -6.50 14.10 -5.87
N ALA A 35 -7.17 15.07 -5.26
CA ALA A 35 -8.57 15.34 -5.56
C ALA A 35 -8.72 15.87 -6.99
N VAL A 36 -9.62 15.25 -7.76
CA VAL A 36 -10.03 15.70 -9.09
C VAL A 36 -11.40 16.40 -9.00
N SER A 37 -12.29 15.88 -8.16
CA SER A 37 -13.57 16.49 -7.80
C SER A 37 -13.91 16.15 -6.33
N ASN A 38 -15.13 16.45 -5.87
CA ASN A 38 -15.55 16.14 -4.50
C ASN A 38 -15.49 14.64 -4.17
N ASP A 39 -15.80 13.78 -5.15
CA ASP A 39 -15.95 12.34 -4.95
C ASP A 39 -14.98 11.52 -5.81
N VAL A 40 -14.09 12.17 -6.57
CA VAL A 40 -13.15 11.51 -7.49
C VAL A 40 -11.72 11.90 -7.17
N VAL A 41 -10.85 10.90 -7.08
CA VAL A 41 -9.42 11.05 -6.83
C VAL A 41 -8.59 10.41 -7.93
N GLU A 42 -7.46 11.02 -8.21
CA GLU A 42 -6.36 10.43 -8.96
C GLU A 42 -5.39 9.81 -7.95
N LEU A 43 -5.17 8.50 -8.05
CA LEU A 43 -4.24 7.77 -7.22
C LEU A 43 -3.04 7.35 -8.06
N THR A 44 -1.85 7.54 -7.50
CA THR A 44 -0.63 6.90 -7.99
C THR A 44 -0.30 5.74 -7.08
N VAL A 45 -0.14 4.56 -7.65
CA VAL A 45 0.02 3.29 -6.94
C VAL A 45 1.25 2.58 -7.49
N GLN A 46 2.09 2.08 -6.59
CA GLN A 46 3.29 1.32 -6.96
C GLN A 46 3.09 -0.15 -6.61
N ARG A 47 3.17 -1.02 -7.61
CA ARG A 47 3.22 -2.47 -7.45
C ARG A 47 4.53 -2.89 -6.79
N ASP A 48 4.54 -4.06 -6.17
CA ASP A 48 5.73 -4.59 -5.48
C ASP A 48 6.89 -4.89 -6.43
N ASN A 49 6.60 -5.09 -7.72
CA ASN A 49 7.61 -5.21 -8.78
C ASN A 49 8.27 -3.86 -9.14
N GLY A 50 7.86 -2.74 -8.51
CA GLY A 50 8.35 -1.38 -8.76
C GLY A 50 7.59 -0.60 -9.84
N GLU A 51 6.68 -1.25 -10.58
CA GLU A 51 5.85 -0.60 -11.59
C GLU A 51 4.91 0.41 -10.93
N THR A 52 4.78 1.60 -11.54
CA THR A 52 3.89 2.65 -11.04
C THR A 52 2.74 2.87 -12.02
N VAL A 53 1.53 2.87 -11.48
CA VAL A 53 0.27 3.04 -12.22
C VAL A 53 -0.46 4.25 -11.66
N THR A 54 -1.07 5.05 -12.53
CA THR A 54 -1.98 6.13 -12.13
C THR A 54 -3.39 5.78 -12.58
N LEU A 55 -4.35 5.93 -11.69
CA LEU A 55 -5.76 5.62 -11.93
C LEU A 55 -6.66 6.70 -11.33
N THR A 56 -7.75 7.01 -12.03
CA THR A 56 -8.79 7.91 -11.55
C THR A 56 -9.97 7.08 -11.09
N ARG A 57 -10.43 7.27 -9.86
CA ARG A 57 -11.47 6.44 -9.23
C ARG A 57 -12.31 7.23 -8.25
N GLU A 58 -13.44 6.66 -7.82
CA GLU A 58 -14.20 7.21 -6.70
C GLU A 58 -13.38 7.19 -5.40
N TYR A 59 -13.58 8.21 -4.57
CA TYR A 59 -12.90 8.35 -3.28
C TYR A 59 -13.25 7.19 -2.35
N ASP A 60 -12.23 6.45 -1.93
CA ASP A 60 -12.33 5.44 -0.87
C ASP A 60 -11.36 5.81 0.27
N ALA A 61 -11.89 5.98 1.48
CA ALA A 61 -11.11 6.28 2.67
C ALA A 61 -10.07 5.19 3.02
N HIS A 62 -10.22 3.96 2.50
CA HIS A 62 -9.28 2.86 2.70
C HIS A 62 -8.14 2.86 1.68
N ALA A 63 -8.24 3.62 0.59
CA ALA A 63 -7.19 3.82 -0.41
C ALA A 63 -6.28 5.03 -0.07
N ALA A 64 -6.03 5.25 1.22
CA ALA A 64 -5.20 6.36 1.69
C ALA A 64 -3.72 6.17 1.30
N VAL A 65 -2.95 7.25 1.29
CA VAL A 65 -1.49 7.20 1.05
C VAL A 65 -0.81 6.26 2.04
N GLY A 66 0.03 5.37 1.54
CA GLY A 66 0.69 4.30 2.31
C GLY A 66 -0.15 3.04 2.50
N ALA A 67 -1.42 3.02 2.08
CA ALA A 67 -2.26 1.82 2.14
C ALA A 67 -1.76 0.75 1.17
N ARG A 68 -1.81 -0.50 1.64
CA ARG A 68 -1.69 -1.68 0.79
C ARG A 68 -3.02 -1.92 0.07
N VAL A 69 -2.94 -2.25 -1.20
CA VAL A 69 -4.10 -2.46 -2.07
C VAL A 69 -3.84 -3.65 -3.00
N HIS A 70 -4.90 -4.20 -3.58
CA HIS A 70 -4.82 -5.13 -4.69
C HIS A 70 -5.09 -4.39 -5.99
N LEU A 71 -4.10 -4.35 -6.86
CA LEU A 71 -4.21 -3.87 -8.23
C LEU A 71 -4.43 -5.05 -9.16
N ALA A 72 -5.39 -4.94 -10.09
CA ALA A 72 -5.59 -5.92 -11.15
C ALA A 72 -4.35 -6.02 -12.04
N ASP A 73 -4.11 -7.18 -12.65
CA ASP A 73 -2.95 -7.42 -13.52
C ASP A 73 -3.00 -6.56 -14.79
N GLU A 74 -4.20 -6.41 -15.35
CA GLU A 74 -4.51 -5.54 -16.48
C GLU A 74 -5.32 -4.34 -15.99
N ILE A 75 -4.91 -3.12 -16.36
CA ILE A 75 -5.57 -1.88 -15.96
C ILE A 75 -6.53 -1.46 -17.06
N LYS A 76 -7.83 -1.45 -16.73
CA LYS A 76 -8.92 -1.04 -17.62
C LYS A 76 -9.46 0.37 -17.32
N ASN A 77 -8.90 1.02 -16.30
CA ASN A 77 -9.36 2.27 -15.70
C ASN A 77 -10.78 2.16 -15.16
N GLU A 78 -11.08 1.03 -14.53
CA GLU A 78 -12.33 0.79 -13.83
C GLU A 78 -12.10 0.82 -12.32
N ASP A 79 -13.14 1.16 -11.54
CA ASP A 79 -13.06 1.16 -10.08
C ASP A 79 -12.71 -0.23 -9.50
N SER A 80 -12.99 -1.29 -10.28
CA SER A 80 -12.69 -2.68 -9.96
C SER A 80 -11.19 -3.03 -10.06
N ASP A 81 -10.39 -2.21 -10.74
CA ASP A 81 -8.96 -2.42 -10.96
C ASP A 81 -8.15 -2.23 -9.67
N LEU A 82 -8.70 -1.54 -8.67
CA LEU A 82 -8.09 -1.38 -7.35
C LEU A 82 -9.08 -1.81 -6.28
N LYS A 83 -8.71 -2.81 -5.48
CA LYS A 83 -9.45 -3.22 -4.29
C LYS A 83 -8.68 -2.83 -3.03
N THR A 84 -9.33 -2.05 -2.18
CA THR A 84 -8.79 -1.69 -0.87
C THR A 84 -8.89 -2.86 0.10
N ILE A 85 -7.89 -3.03 0.95
CA ILE A 85 -7.93 -4.00 2.04
C ILE A 85 -8.59 -3.33 3.23
N ARG A 86 -9.63 -3.94 3.79
CA ARG A 86 -10.35 -3.35 4.92
C ARG A 86 -9.70 -3.72 6.24
N ARG A 87 -9.80 -2.84 7.24
CA ARG A 87 -9.09 -2.95 8.54
C ARG A 87 -9.35 -4.28 9.29
N TYR A 88 -10.46 -4.97 9.05
CA TYR A 88 -10.79 -6.26 9.66
C TYR A 88 -10.18 -7.48 8.95
N GLU A 89 -9.57 -7.31 7.77
CA GLU A 89 -8.91 -8.37 6.97
C GLU A 89 -7.42 -8.55 7.34
N PHE A 90 -6.93 -7.69 8.25
CA PHE A 90 -5.63 -7.79 8.90
C PHE A 90 -5.66 -8.60 10.21
N LYS A 91 -6.79 -9.20 10.56
CA LYS A 91 -6.91 -10.12 11.72
C LYS A 91 -6.27 -11.47 11.44
#